data_AF-A0A8K0G765-F1
#
_entry.id   AF-A0A8K0G765-F1
#
_cell.length_a   1.000
_cell.length_b   1.000
_cell.length_c   1.000
_cell.angle_alpha   90.00
_cell.angle_beta   90.00
_cell.angle_gamma   90.00
#
_symmetry.space_group_name_H-M   'P 1'
#
loop_
_entity.id
_entity.type
_entity.pdbx_description
1 polymer ?
#
loop_
_entity_poly.entity_id
_entity_poly.type
_entity_poly.pdbx_seq_one_letter_code
_entity_poly.pdbx_strand_id
1 'polypeptide(L)'
;ISIGDGAPQWYQYFLCGTKGILDVLPKDIPIKGFNVIVSGTIPQSAGLSSSSALVSAAALATAHVHKFSMSKEKIANLCAECERYIGTQGGGMDQAIAFLATEGKL
;
A
#
# COMPACT_ATOMS: atom_id res chain seq x y z
N ILE A 1 11.19 2.13 9.74
CA ILE A 1 10.96 0.85 9.04
C ILE A 1 11.98 0.80 7.90
N SER A 2 12.86 -0.21 7.86
CA SER A 2 13.82 -0.41 6.76
C SER A 2 13.20 -1.30 5.69
N ILE A 3 13.33 -0.92 4.41
CA ILE A 3 12.77 -1.60 3.24
C ILE A 3 13.86 -1.64 2.17
N GLY A 4 14.00 -2.75 1.44
CA GLY A 4 14.94 -2.87 0.32
C GLY A 4 16.32 -3.47 0.64
N ASP A 5 16.55 -3.91 1.88
CA ASP A 5 17.78 -4.65 2.22
C ASP A 5 17.67 -6.11 1.73
N GLY A 6 18.45 -6.45 0.70
CA GLY A 6 18.53 -7.80 0.14
C GLY A 6 17.42 -8.15 -0.86
N ALA A 7 17.15 -9.45 -1.04
CA ALA A 7 16.10 -9.91 -1.95
C ALA A 7 14.70 -9.50 -1.45
N PRO A 8 13.81 -8.99 -2.33
CA PRO A 8 12.50 -8.48 -1.92
C PRO A 8 11.62 -9.61 -1.38
N GLN A 9 11.32 -9.55 -0.08
CA GLN A 9 10.40 -10.46 0.59
C GLN A 9 8.96 -9.94 0.48
N TRP A 10 7.97 -10.84 0.44
CA TRP A 10 6.56 -10.46 0.26
C TRP A 10 6.06 -9.41 1.27
N TYR A 11 6.49 -9.51 2.53
CA TYR A 11 6.07 -8.59 3.59
C TYR A 11 6.61 -7.17 3.40
N GLN A 12 7.67 -6.98 2.60
CA GLN A 12 8.22 -5.65 2.34
C GLN A 12 7.23 -4.79 1.55
N TYR A 13 6.41 -5.37 0.67
CA TYR A 13 5.30 -4.64 0.03
C TYR A 13 4.27 -4.15 1.06
N PHE A 14 3.96 -4.96 2.07
CA PHE A 14 3.10 -4.54 3.17
C PHE A 14 3.73 -3.38 3.97
N LEU A 15 5.04 -3.48 4.21
CA LEU A 15 5.80 -2.41 4.88
C LEU A 15 5.84 -1.12 4.05
N CYS A 16 5.85 -1.18 2.72
CA CYS A 16 5.77 0.00 1.86
C CYS A 16 4.49 0.81 2.15
N GLY A 17 3.32 0.16 2.07
CA GLY A 17 2.03 0.82 2.33
C GLY A 17 1.91 1.32 3.78
N THR A 18 2.39 0.51 4.74
CA THR A 18 2.39 0.89 6.16
C THR A 18 3.27 2.12 6.40
N LYS A 19 4.52 2.10 5.92
CA LYS A 19 5.46 3.20 6.05
C LYS A 19 4.92 4.47 5.39
N GLY A 20 4.32 4.34 4.22
CA GLY A 20 3.71 5.47 3.50
C GLY A 20 2.71 6.24 4.34
N ILE A 21 1.79 5.53 5.00
CA ILE A 21 0.81 6.17 5.89
C ILE A 21 1.46 6.76 7.12
N LEU A 22 2.40 6.06 7.75
CA LEU A 22 3.09 6.56 8.95
C LEU A 22 3.90 7.83 8.65
N ASP A 23 4.47 7.96 7.46
CA ASP A 23 5.26 9.14 7.05
C ASP A 23 4.39 10.40 6.89
N VAL A 24 3.11 10.25 6.51
CA VAL A 24 2.15 11.36 6.34
C VAL A 24 1.20 11.53 7.52
N LEU A 25 1.34 10.70 8.55
CA LEU A 25 0.46 10.72 9.71
C LEU A 25 0.66 12.02 10.51
N PRO A 26 -0.41 12.73 10.89
CA PRO A 26 -0.32 13.89 11.77
C PRO A 26 0.38 13.53 13.10
N LYS A 27 1.26 14.43 13.58
CA LYS A 27 2.11 14.18 14.76
C LYS A 27 1.32 14.00 16.07
N ASP A 28 0.09 14.47 16.12
CA ASP A 28 -0.85 14.33 17.22
C ASP A 28 -1.53 12.95 17.27
N ILE A 29 -1.46 12.17 16.19
CA ILE A 29 -1.97 10.80 16.16
C ILE A 29 -0.86 9.84 16.63
N PRO A 30 -1.05 9.12 17.75
CA PRO A 30 -0.06 8.17 18.22
C PRO A 30 0.02 6.95 17.32
N ILE A 31 1.24 6.50 17.03
CA ILE A 31 1.50 5.29 16.25
C ILE A 31 1.04 4.06 17.05
N LYS A 32 0.28 3.18 16.39
CA LYS A 32 -0.23 1.94 16.97
C LYS A 32 0.25 0.74 16.17
N GLY A 33 0.77 -0.26 16.88
CA GLY A 33 0.98 -1.59 16.32
C GLY A 33 -0.36 -2.30 16.10
N PHE A 34 -0.41 -3.21 15.14
CA PHE A 34 -1.57 -4.05 14.87
C PHE A 34 -1.14 -5.42 14.35
N ASN A 35 -1.96 -6.43 14.62
CA ASN A 35 -1.79 -7.77 14.06
C ASN A 35 -2.62 -7.87 12.79
N VAL A 36 -2.06 -8.50 11.74
CA VAL A 36 -2.72 -8.63 10.44
C VAL A 36 -2.62 -10.06 9.95
N ILE A 37 -3.66 -10.52 9.26
CA ILE A 37 -3.65 -11.74 8.46
C ILE A 37 -3.82 -11.31 7.00
N VAL A 38 -2.90 -11.71 6.13
CA VAL A 38 -2.95 -11.40 4.70
C VAL A 38 -3.44 -12.62 3.95
N SER A 39 -4.45 -12.44 3.11
CA SER A 39 -4.95 -13.44 2.17
C SER A 39 -5.23 -12.76 0.83
N GLY A 40 -4.83 -13.40 -0.27
CA GLY A 40 -5.00 -12.87 -1.61
C GLY A 40 -5.11 -13.99 -2.62
N THR A 41 -5.95 -13.78 -3.64
CA THR A 41 -6.21 -14.75 -4.72
C THR A 41 -5.66 -14.31 -6.06
N ILE A 42 -5.10 -13.10 -6.15
CA ILE A 42 -4.46 -12.58 -7.36
C ILE A 42 -3.19 -13.41 -7.61
N PRO A 43 -3.05 -14.05 -8.79
CA PRO A 43 -1.85 -14.81 -9.12
C PRO A 43 -0.57 -13.96 -8.99
N GLN A 44 0.43 -14.53 -8.33
CA GLN A 44 1.71 -13.86 -8.14
C GLN A 44 2.47 -13.77 -9.46
N SER A 45 3.11 -12.63 -9.72
CA SER A 45 4.00 -12.42 -10.87
C SER A 45 3.36 -12.66 -12.25
N ALA A 46 2.03 -12.59 -12.35
CA ALA A 46 1.29 -12.82 -13.59
C ALA A 46 0.96 -11.54 -14.37
N GLY A 47 1.52 -10.39 -13.99
CA GLY A 47 1.17 -9.09 -14.58
C GLY A 47 -0.21 -8.55 -14.15
N LEU A 48 -0.78 -9.10 -13.08
CA LEU A 48 -2.09 -8.73 -12.52
C LEU A 48 -1.98 -7.87 -11.24
N SER A 49 -0.84 -7.20 -11.05
CA SER A 49 -0.66 -6.19 -10.00
C SER A 49 -0.86 -6.69 -8.55
N SER A 50 -0.51 -7.96 -8.27
CA SER A 50 -0.61 -8.52 -6.91
C SER A 50 0.26 -7.80 -5.87
N SER A 51 1.41 -7.24 -6.28
CA SER A 51 2.25 -6.41 -5.40
C SER A 51 1.55 -5.11 -5.02
N SER A 52 1.05 -4.37 -6.00
CA SER A 52 0.36 -3.10 -5.79
C SER A 52 -0.95 -3.28 -5.03
N ALA A 53 -1.66 -4.39 -5.22
CA ALA A 53 -2.82 -4.73 -4.40
C ALA A 53 -2.45 -4.90 -2.91
N LEU A 54 -1.32 -5.55 -2.62
CA LEU A 54 -0.84 -5.71 -1.25
C LEU A 54 -0.39 -4.39 -0.62
N VAL A 55 0.31 -3.53 -1.36
CA VAL A 55 0.70 -2.18 -0.92
C VAL A 55 -0.54 -1.34 -0.59
N SER A 56 -1.51 -1.30 -1.51
CA SER A 56 -2.76 -0.55 -1.35
C SER A 56 -3.58 -1.04 -0.15
N ALA A 57 -3.69 -2.36 0.03
CA ALA A 57 -4.38 -2.96 1.18
C ALA A 57 -3.68 -2.60 2.50
N ALA A 58 -2.35 -2.64 2.54
CA ALA A 58 -1.56 -2.30 3.73
C ALA A 58 -1.70 -0.82 4.12
N ALA A 59 -1.67 0.08 3.13
CA ALA A 59 -1.90 1.50 3.36
C ALA A 59 -3.32 1.75 3.89
N LEU A 60 -4.35 1.17 3.26
CA LEU A 60 -5.73 1.34 3.70
C LEU A 60 -5.94 0.80 5.13
N ALA A 61 -5.40 -0.38 5.44
CA ALA A 61 -5.46 -0.97 6.78
C ALA A 61 -4.77 -0.07 7.82
N THR A 62 -3.57 0.45 7.50
CA THR A 62 -2.81 1.33 8.40
C THR A 62 -3.55 2.63 8.66
N ALA A 63 -4.12 3.24 7.61
CA ALA A 63 -4.93 4.46 7.73
C ALA A 63 -6.16 4.21 8.62
N HIS A 64 -6.84 3.08 8.43
CA HIS A 64 -8.00 2.70 9.21
C HIS A 64 -7.67 2.52 10.71
N VAL A 65 -6.60 1.79 11.05
CA VAL A 65 -6.15 1.59 12.44
C VAL A 65 -5.86 2.91 13.15
N HIS A 66 -5.29 3.88 12.43
CA HIS A 66 -4.97 5.20 12.96
C HIS A 66 -6.13 6.21 12.88
N LYS A 67 -7.31 5.80 12.38
CA LYS A 67 -8.46 6.68 12.11
C LYS A 67 -8.09 7.88 11.25
N PHE A 68 -7.14 7.69 10.34
CA PHE A 68 -6.65 8.73 9.45
C PHE A 68 -7.40 8.68 8.12
N SER A 69 -8.15 9.74 7.82
CA SER A 69 -8.97 9.82 6.61
C SER A 69 -8.21 10.49 5.47
N MET A 70 -8.18 9.85 4.31
CA MET A 70 -7.61 10.37 3.07
C MET A 70 -8.61 10.19 1.93
N SER A 71 -8.55 11.04 0.91
CA SER A 71 -9.29 10.80 -0.32
C SER A 71 -8.69 9.61 -1.06
N LYS A 72 -9.50 8.95 -1.91
CA LYS A 72 -9.07 7.79 -2.70
C LYS A 72 -7.88 8.13 -3.60
N GLU A 73 -7.86 9.33 -4.16
CA GLU A 73 -6.79 9.84 -5.02
C GLU A 73 -5.49 10.04 -4.23
N LYS A 74 -5.58 10.61 -3.03
CA LYS A 74 -4.40 10.85 -2.18
C LYS A 74 -3.75 9.54 -1.74
N ILE A 75 -4.55 8.55 -1.32
CA ILE A 75 -4.01 7.26 -0.89
C ILE A 75 -3.47 6.45 -2.08
N ALA A 76 -4.08 6.55 -3.27
CA ALA A 76 -3.57 5.92 -4.48
C ALA A 76 -2.19 6.48 -4.89
N ASN A 77 -2.06 7.80 -4.93
CA ASN A 77 -0.78 8.46 -5.26
C ASN A 77 0.30 8.11 -4.23
N LEU A 78 -0.06 8.13 -2.94
CA LEU A 78 0.85 7.72 -1.87
C LEU A 78 1.32 6.28 -2.07
N CYS A 79 0.42 5.33 -2.37
CA CYS A 79 0.80 3.93 -2.60
C CYS A 79 1.74 3.79 -3.80
N ALA A 80 1.52 4.54 -4.88
CA ALA A 80 2.39 4.54 -6.06
C ALA A 80 3.80 5.04 -5.73
N GLU A 81 3.92 6.05 -4.85
CA GLU A 81 5.22 6.53 -4.37
C GLU A 81 5.89 5.53 -3.43
N CYS A 82 5.12 4.94 -2.51
CA CYS A 82 5.66 4.06 -1.47
C CYS A 82 6.06 2.68 -2.00
N GLU A 83 5.41 2.15 -3.04
CA GLU A 83 5.84 0.88 -3.65
C GLU A 83 7.29 0.99 -4.16
N ARG A 84 7.73 2.18 -4.60
CA ARG A 84 9.11 2.44 -5.02
C ARG A 84 10.14 2.24 -3.91
N TYR A 85 9.73 2.21 -2.64
CA TYR A 85 10.65 1.93 -1.52
C TYR A 85 11.29 0.54 -1.62
N ILE A 86 10.65 -0.42 -2.29
CA ILE A 86 11.21 -1.77 -2.52
C ILE A 86 12.05 -1.85 -3.80
N GLY A 87 12.26 -0.72 -4.50
CA GLY A 87 13.10 -0.62 -5.69
C GLY A 87 12.36 -0.72 -7.03
N THR A 88 11.04 -0.93 -7.03
CA THR A 88 10.23 -0.93 -8.26
C THR A 88 10.15 0.48 -8.85
N GLN A 89 10.42 0.63 -10.14
CA GLN A 89 10.26 1.90 -10.87
C GLN A 89 8.92 1.97 -11.60
N GLY A 90 7.85 1.55 -10.92
CA GLY A 90 6.48 1.54 -11.45
C GLY A 90 5.86 2.94 -11.54
N GLY A 91 4.85 3.06 -12.39
CA GLY A 91 3.93 4.20 -12.43
C GLY A 91 2.93 4.18 -11.27
N GLY A 92 1.74 4.71 -11.50
CA GLY A 92 0.65 4.76 -10.50
C GLY A 92 -0.65 4.08 -10.93
N MET A 93 -0.68 3.40 -12.08
CA MET A 93 -1.91 2.85 -12.67
C MET A 93 -2.55 1.79 -11.77
N ASP A 94 -1.74 0.86 -11.27
CA ASP A 94 -2.19 -0.29 -10.49
C ASP A 94 -2.80 0.13 -9.14
N GLN A 95 -2.17 1.12 -8.49
CA GLN A 95 -2.65 1.68 -7.24
C GLN A 95 -3.88 2.57 -7.48
N ALA A 96 -3.89 3.35 -8.56
CA ALA A 96 -5.05 4.15 -8.95
C ALA A 96 -6.29 3.27 -9.16
N ILE A 97 -6.19 2.20 -9.96
CA ILE A 97 -7.34 1.34 -10.23
C ILE A 97 -7.78 0.60 -8.96
N ALA A 98 -6.85 0.20 -8.08
CA ALA A 98 -7.19 -0.45 -6.81
C ALA A 98 -8.08 0.42 -5.90
N PHE A 99 -7.96 1.75 -5.93
CA PHE A 99 -8.77 2.65 -5.10
C PHE A 99 -9.95 3.29 -5.82
N LEU A 100 -9.81 3.57 -7.12
CA LEU A 100 -10.76 4.38 -7.89
C LEU A 100 -11.74 3.54 -8.71
N ALA A 101 -11.49 2.25 -8.89
CA ALA A 101 -12.39 1.36 -9.62
C ALA A 101 -13.82 1.46 -9.11
N THR A 102 -14.76 1.43 -10.06
CA THR A 102 -16.18 1.32 -9.81
C THR A 102 -16.70 0.12 -10.57
N GLU A 103 -17.47 -0.72 -9.92
CA GLU A 103 -18.04 -1.92 -10.54
C GLU A 103 -18.82 -1.57 -11.82
N GLY A 104 -18.57 -2.33 -12.89
CA GLY A 104 -19.22 -2.13 -14.19
C GLY A 104 -18.77 -0.90 -14.97
N LYS A 105 -17.67 -0.23 -14.57
CA LYS A 105 -17.09 0.92 -15.28
C LYS A 105 -15.61 0.71 -15.55
N LEU A 106 -15.20 1.10 -16.77
CA LEU A 106 -13.79 1.21 -17.17
C LEU A 106 -13.17 2.48 -16.55
#